data_AF-A0A2I0TXI5-F1
#
_entry.id   AF-A0A2I0TXI5-F1
#
_cell.length_a   1.000
_cell.length_b   1.000
_cell.length_c   1.000
_cell.angle_alpha   90.00
_cell.angle_beta   90.00
_cell.angle_gamma   90.00
#
_symmetry.space_group_name_H-M   'P 1'
#
loop_
_entity.id
_entity.type
_entity.pdbx_description
1 polymer ?
#
loop_
_entity_poly.entity_id
_entity_poly.type
_entity_poly.pdbx_seq_one_letter_code
_entity_poly.pdbx_strand_id
1 'polypeptide(L)'
;MLGGRCQQKPLPQGFSSLRCACCQPKPPRILPPQLGRIVEIRSVRVGVVAIRAVHTGFYLAMNKQGRLYGSKEFSPNCKFMERIEENGYNTYASLRWRHRGRPMFLSLNSKGRPQRGGKTRRQHLSTHFLPMLVS
;
A
#
# COMPACT_ATOMS: atom_id res chain seq x y z
N MET A 1 -3.59 20.59 -24.19
CA MET A 1 -3.50 20.26 -22.74
C MET A 1 -3.20 18.77 -22.60
N LEU A 2 -1.92 18.39 -22.58
CA LEU A 2 -1.48 17.00 -22.50
C LEU A 2 -1.75 16.45 -21.09
N GLY A 3 -2.86 15.72 -20.92
CA GLY A 3 -3.13 14.93 -19.73
C GLY A 3 -2.14 13.77 -19.64
N GLY A 4 -1.11 13.93 -18.82
CA GLY A 4 -0.14 12.87 -18.54
C GLY A 4 -0.86 11.65 -17.98
N ARG A 5 -0.96 10.57 -18.77
CA ARG A 5 -1.36 9.25 -18.27
C ARG A 5 -0.31 8.86 -17.24
N CYS A 6 -0.67 8.83 -15.96
CA CYS A 6 0.14 8.16 -14.93
C CYS A 6 0.46 6.76 -15.48
N GLN A 7 1.72 6.52 -15.82
CA GLN A 7 2.13 5.26 -16.43
C GLN A 7 1.84 4.14 -15.43
N GLN A 8 0.87 3.28 -15.74
CA GLN A 8 0.78 1.98 -15.09
C GLN A 8 1.99 1.17 -15.58
N LYS A 9 3.12 1.22 -14.85
CA LYS A 9 4.15 0.19 -15.06
C LYS A 9 3.55 -1.16 -14.62
N PRO A 10 3.74 -2.25 -15.39
CA PRO A 10 3.38 -3.57 -14.91
C PRO A 10 4.14 -3.82 -13.61
N LEU A 11 3.38 -4.08 -12.55
CA LEU A 11 3.93 -4.40 -11.24
C LEU A 11 4.84 -5.63 -11.38
N PRO A 12 5.99 -5.68 -10.69
CA PRO A 12 6.72 -6.93 -10.57
C PRO A 12 5.81 -8.00 -9.97
N GLN A 13 5.54 -9.06 -10.74
CA GLN A 13 4.80 -10.22 -10.26
C GLN A 13 5.77 -11.02 -9.37
N GLY A 14 5.64 -10.90 -8.05
CA GLY A 14 6.55 -11.58 -7.12
C GLY A 14 6.44 -11.10 -5.67
N PHE A 15 7.29 -11.66 -4.81
CA PHE A 15 7.40 -11.24 -3.42
C PHE A 15 8.08 -9.88 -3.32
N SER A 16 7.50 -9.01 -2.50
CA SER A 16 7.92 -7.62 -2.33
C SER A 16 7.95 -7.25 -0.86
N SER A 17 8.71 -6.21 -0.50
CA SER A 17 8.53 -5.48 0.74
C SER A 17 8.02 -4.07 0.45
N LEU A 18 7.08 -3.59 1.26
CA LEU A 18 6.54 -2.23 1.17
C LEU A 18 7.20 -1.33 2.22
N ARG A 19 8.03 -0.37 1.77
CA ARG A 19 8.56 0.67 2.67
C ARG A 19 7.78 1.97 2.54
N CYS A 20 7.24 2.47 3.66
CA CYS A 20 6.58 3.77 3.71
C CYS A 20 7.61 4.91 3.67
N ALA A 21 7.37 5.94 2.85
CA ALA A 21 8.26 7.09 2.68
C ALA A 21 8.54 7.81 4.01
N CYS A 22 7.54 7.97 4.88
CA CYS A 22 7.72 8.65 6.17
C CYS A 22 8.43 7.80 7.24
N CYS A 23 8.69 6.51 6.96
CA CYS A 23 9.38 5.58 7.86
C CYS A 23 10.80 5.26 7.39
N GLN A 24 11.21 5.78 6.22
CA GLN A 24 12.58 5.65 5.75
C GLN A 24 13.50 6.32 6.79
N PRO A 25 14.57 5.66 7.24
CA PRO A 25 15.39 6.15 8.33
C PRO A 25 16.16 7.42 7.91
N LYS A 26 16.31 8.36 8.86
CA LYS A 26 17.59 9.10 8.97
C LYS A 26 18.72 8.05 9.07
N PRO A 27 19.83 8.21 8.34
CA PRO A 27 20.80 7.14 8.05
C PRO A 27 21.49 6.55 9.30
N PRO A 28 22.17 5.38 9.22
CA PRO A 28 21.73 4.10 8.67
C PRO A 28 21.74 3.00 9.75
N ARG A 29 20.78 2.07 9.72
CA ARG A 29 20.96 0.73 10.30
C ARG A 29 20.53 -0.31 9.26
N ILE A 30 21.50 -1.07 8.76
CA ILE A 30 21.25 -2.26 7.97
C ILE A 30 20.72 -3.32 8.94
N LEU A 31 19.40 -3.37 9.12
CA LEU A 31 18.76 -4.46 9.86
C LEU A 31 18.41 -5.57 8.86
N PRO A 32 18.69 -6.85 9.15
CA PRO A 32 18.30 -7.96 8.29
C PRO A 32 16.80 -7.90 7.97
N PRO A 33 16.39 -8.35 6.77
CA PRO A 33 14.99 -8.37 6.37
C PRO A 33 14.21 -9.29 7.32
N GLN A 34 13.51 -8.69 8.28
CA GLN A 34 12.59 -9.41 9.13
C GLN A 34 11.49 -10.03 8.25
N LEU A 35 11.37 -11.35 8.25
CA LEU A 35 10.48 -12.13 7.37
C LEU A 35 9.01 -11.66 7.43
N GLY A 36 8.59 -11.07 8.56
CA GLY A 36 7.27 -10.44 8.75
C GLY A 36 7.00 -9.20 7.88
N ARG A 37 7.92 -8.80 7.00
CA ARG A 37 7.79 -7.62 6.11
C ARG A 37 7.65 -7.97 4.62
N ILE A 38 7.60 -9.25 4.29
CA ILE A 38 7.43 -9.73 2.91
C ILE A 38 5.93 -9.90 2.61
N VAL A 39 5.51 -9.32 1.50
CA VAL A 39 4.16 -9.40 0.97
C VAL A 39 4.19 -9.84 -0.49
N GLU A 40 3.18 -10.57 -0.90
CA GLU A 40 2.87 -10.82 -2.30
C GLU A 40 1.86 -9.77 -2.75
N ILE A 41 2.16 -9.05 -3.84
CA ILE A 41 1.25 -8.08 -4.44
C ILE A 41 0.71 -8.69 -5.73
N ARG A 42 -0.58 -9.00 -5.76
CA ARG A 42 -1.26 -9.62 -6.90
C ARG A 42 -2.13 -8.61 -7.64
N SER A 43 -2.01 -8.54 -8.96
CA SER A 43 -2.94 -7.79 -9.79
C SER A 43 -4.31 -8.48 -9.81
N VAL A 44 -5.36 -7.76 -9.43
CA VAL A 44 -6.76 -8.22 -9.51
C VAL A 44 -7.38 -7.79 -10.84
N ARG A 45 -7.04 -6.58 -11.29
CA ARG A 45 -7.33 -6.01 -12.61
C ARG A 45 -6.44 -4.79 -12.80
N VAL A 46 -6.50 -4.15 -13.97
CA VAL A 46 -5.71 -2.94 -14.27
C VAL A 46 -5.83 -1.89 -13.15
N GLY A 47 -4.68 -1.54 -12.56
CA GLY A 47 -4.56 -0.55 -11.49
C GLY A 47 -5.16 -0.95 -10.13
N VAL A 48 -5.56 -2.22 -9.94
CA VAL A 48 -6.12 -2.73 -8.68
C VAL A 48 -5.36 -3.95 -8.22
N VAL A 49 -4.87 -3.90 -6.99
CA VAL A 49 -4.07 -4.96 -6.38
C VAL A 49 -4.72 -5.53 -5.13
N ALA A 50 -4.31 -6.75 -4.79
CA ALA A 50 -4.45 -7.36 -3.49
C ALA A 50 -3.06 -7.54 -2.89
N ILE A 51 -2.91 -7.26 -1.60
CA ILE A 51 -1.63 -7.37 -0.88
C ILE A 51 -1.80 -8.47 0.17
N ARG A 52 -0.97 -9.52 0.10
CA ARG A 52 -1.04 -10.68 1.00
C ARG A 52 0.29 -10.84 1.74
N ALA A 53 0.26 -10.93 3.06
CA ALA A 53 1.45 -11.25 3.84
C ALA A 53 1.87 -12.70 3.57
N VAL A 54 3.11 -12.93 3.17
CA VAL A 54 3.60 -14.27 2.81
C VAL A 54 3.62 -15.18 4.02
N HIS A 55 4.12 -14.69 5.14
CA HIS A 55 4.32 -15.48 6.35
C HIS A 55 3.01 -15.95 7.00
N THR A 56 1.96 -15.12 7.00
CA THR A 56 0.69 -15.45 7.66
C THR A 56 -0.41 -15.85 6.68
N GLY A 57 -0.21 -15.63 5.38
CA GLY A 57 -1.21 -15.82 4.34
C GLY A 57 -2.37 -14.82 4.38
N PHE A 58 -2.39 -13.84 5.28
CA PHE A 58 -3.48 -12.86 5.40
C PHE A 58 -3.41 -11.80 4.31
N TYR A 59 -4.56 -11.48 3.73
CA TYR A 59 -4.76 -10.29 2.91
C TYR A 59 -4.83 -9.05 3.79
N LEU A 60 -4.12 -8.00 3.41
CA LEU A 60 -4.36 -6.67 3.93
C LEU A 60 -5.76 -6.22 3.47
N ALA A 61 -6.55 -5.69 4.40
CA ALA A 61 -7.90 -5.24 4.14
C ALA A 61 -8.21 -3.94 4.88
N MET A 62 -9.19 -3.18 4.37
CA MET A 62 -9.69 -1.96 5.00
C MET A 62 -11.21 -2.02 5.13
N ASN A 63 -11.74 -1.69 6.30
CA ASN A 63 -13.18 -1.64 6.54
C ASN A 63 -13.77 -0.23 6.27
N LYS A 64 -15.09 -0.10 6.36
CA LYS A 64 -15.84 1.16 6.13
C LYS A 64 -15.37 2.32 7.03
N GLN A 65 -14.91 2.02 8.25
CA GLN A 65 -14.39 3.00 9.22
C GLN A 65 -12.93 3.39 8.93
N GLY A 66 -12.32 2.83 7.88
CA GLY A 66 -10.93 3.07 7.49
C GLY A 66 -9.91 2.36 8.38
N ARG A 67 -10.30 1.34 9.16
CA ARG A 67 -9.38 0.54 9.96
C ARG A 67 -8.74 -0.53 9.06
N LEU A 68 -7.41 -0.61 9.11
CA LEU A 68 -6.64 -1.68 8.48
C LEU A 68 -6.68 -2.94 9.35
N TYR A 69 -6.78 -4.10 8.71
CA TYR A 69 -6.78 -5.41 9.37
C TYR A 69 -6.28 -6.50 8.41
N GLY A 70 -5.89 -7.64 8.96
CA GLY A 70 -5.58 -8.85 8.19
C GLY A 70 -6.83 -9.72 8.03
N SER A 71 -7.07 -10.27 6.83
CA SER A 71 -8.17 -11.17 6.54
C SER A 71 -7.66 -12.48 5.96
N LYS A 72 -8.18 -13.62 6.43
CA LYS A 72 -7.88 -14.94 5.83
C LYS A 72 -8.49 -15.09 4.44
N GLU A 73 -9.67 -14.51 4.24
CA GLU A 73 -10.44 -14.65 3.01
C GLU A 73 -10.29 -13.42 2.13
N PHE A 74 -10.18 -13.65 0.83
CA PHE A 74 -10.17 -12.58 -0.13
C PHE A 74 -11.58 -11.98 -0.26
N SER A 75 -11.69 -10.65 -0.13
CA SER A 75 -12.97 -9.94 -0.19
C SER A 75 -12.82 -8.58 -0.88
N PRO A 76 -13.92 -7.87 -1.18
CA PRO A 76 -13.85 -6.51 -1.71
C PRO A 76 -13.08 -5.52 -0.82
N ASN A 77 -12.95 -5.80 0.47
CA ASN A 77 -12.17 -4.98 1.41
C ASN A 77 -10.65 -5.12 1.21
N CYS A 78 -10.20 -6.14 0.48
CA CYS A 78 -8.80 -6.44 0.17
C CYS A 78 -8.31 -5.79 -1.14
N LYS A 79 -9.18 -5.08 -1.85
CA LYS A 79 -8.87 -4.47 -3.15
C LYS A 79 -8.42 -3.03 -2.98
N PHE A 80 -7.22 -2.73 -3.46
CA PHE A 80 -6.66 -1.38 -3.43
C PHE A 80 -6.36 -0.88 -4.83
N MET A 81 -6.76 0.35 -5.13
CA MET A 81 -6.33 1.06 -6.34
C MET A 81 -4.89 1.54 -6.13
N GLU A 82 -3.98 1.04 -6.96
CA GLU A 82 -2.59 1.44 -6.99
C GLU A 82 -2.38 2.59 -7.98
N ARG A 83 -1.61 3.60 -7.57
CA ARG A 83 -1.15 4.67 -8.45
C ARG A 83 0.30 5.02 -8.16
N ILE A 84 1.08 5.23 -9.21
CA ILE A 84 2.40 5.84 -9.11
C ILE A 84 2.21 7.35 -9.01
N GLU A 85 2.79 7.93 -7.97
CA GLU A 85 2.82 9.38 -7.75
C GLU A 85 4.03 10.00 -8.44
N GLU A 86 3.99 11.31 -8.65
CA GLU A 86 5.06 12.07 -9.34
C GLU A 86 6.44 11.92 -8.67
N ASN A 87 6.47 11.65 -7.35
CA ASN A 87 7.71 11.40 -6.62
C ASN A 87 8.22 9.95 -6.71
N GLY A 88 7.64 9.12 -7.59
CA GLY A 88 8.08 7.74 -7.83
C GLY A 88 7.60 6.72 -6.80
N TYR A 89 6.86 7.13 -5.78
CA TYR A 89 6.23 6.23 -4.80
C TYR A 89 4.83 5.82 -5.25
N ASN A 90 4.34 4.69 -4.74
CA ASN A 90 2.99 4.23 -4.99
C ASN A 90 2.06 4.64 -3.83
N THR A 91 0.82 5.01 -4.16
CA THR A 91 -0.29 5.06 -3.21
C THR A 91 -1.24 3.90 -3.44
N TYR A 92 -1.88 3.45 -2.36
CA TYR A 92 -2.85 2.36 -2.38
C TYR A 92 -4.15 2.82 -1.71
N ALA A 93 -5.16 3.17 -2.51
CA ALA A 93 -6.47 3.61 -2.01
C ALA A 93 -7.43 2.43 -1.89
N SER A 94 -8.26 2.37 -0.85
CA SER A 94 -9.36 1.40 -0.81
C SER A 94 -10.23 1.57 -2.07
N LEU A 95 -10.44 0.48 -2.80
CA LEU A 95 -11.30 0.52 -3.98
C LEU A 95 -12.76 0.74 -3.57
N ARG A 96 -13.18 0.15 -2.44
CA ARG A 96 -14.58 0.14 -1.98
C ARG A 96 -14.92 1.34 -1.11
N TRP A 97 -14.02 1.75 -0.20
CA TRP A 97 -14.39 2.66 0.89
C TRP A 97 -13.82 4.06 0.71
N ARG A 98 -14.68 5.05 0.98
CA ARG A 98 -14.37 6.49 0.93
C ARG A 98 -14.84 7.14 2.23
N HIS A 99 -14.20 8.24 2.61
CA HIS A 99 -14.60 9.04 3.76
C HIS A 99 -15.02 10.43 3.29
N ARG A 100 -16.31 10.77 3.44
CA ARG A 100 -16.89 12.04 2.97
C ARG A 100 -16.53 12.33 1.49
N GLY A 101 -16.75 11.35 0.62
CA GLY A 101 -16.43 11.45 -0.82
C GLY A 101 -14.94 11.32 -1.16
N ARG A 102 -14.02 11.43 -0.19
CA ARG A 102 -12.57 11.35 -0.44
C ARG A 102 -12.04 9.91 -0.36
N PRO A 103 -11.06 9.51 -1.20
CA PRO A 103 -10.40 8.21 -1.07
C PRO A 103 -9.72 8.04 0.30
N MET A 104 -9.76 6.80 0.79
CA MET A 104 -9.01 6.37 1.97
C MET A 104 -7.80 5.56 1.53
N PHE A 105 -6.65 5.82 2.13
CA PHE A 105 -5.36 5.26 1.70
C PHE A 105 -4.79 4.33 2.75
N LEU A 106 -4.01 3.33 2.32
CA LEU A 106 -3.02 2.70 3.20
C LEU A 106 -2.10 3.78 3.74
N SER A 107 -1.79 3.72 5.04
CA SER A 107 -0.90 4.69 5.64
C SER A 107 -0.26 4.19 6.91
N LEU A 108 1.03 4.49 7.09
CA LEU A 108 1.77 4.31 8.34
C LEU A 108 2.16 5.67 8.90
N ASN A 109 2.18 5.85 10.22
CA ASN A 109 2.82 7.02 10.81
C ASN A 109 4.34 6.85 10.84
N SER A 110 5.08 7.88 11.27
CA SER A 110 6.56 7.85 11.35
C SER A 110 7.11 6.72 12.24
N LYS A 111 6.31 6.17 13.15
CA LYS A 111 6.65 5.02 14.00
C LYS A 111 6.31 3.67 13.34
N GLY A 112 5.91 3.66 12.07
CA GLY A 112 5.50 2.46 11.34
C GLY A 112 4.14 1.89 11.74
N ARG A 113 3.31 2.61 12.51
CA ARG A 113 2.00 2.13 12.94
C ARG A 113 0.91 2.48 11.92
N PRO A 114 -0.04 1.57 11.63
CA PRO A 114 -1.17 1.84 10.75
C PRO A 114 -2.01 3.05 11.18
N GLN A 115 -2.42 3.87 10.23
CA GLN A 115 -3.32 5.00 10.44
C GLN A 115 -4.73 4.71 9.91
N ARG A 116 -5.75 5.39 10.45
CA ARG A 116 -7.12 5.28 9.95
C ARG A 116 -7.25 5.98 8.59
N GLY A 117 -7.82 5.28 7.61
CA GLY A 117 -8.06 5.76 6.25
C GLY A 117 -8.84 7.08 6.18
N GLY A 118 -9.78 7.31 7.10
CA GLY A 118 -10.54 8.57 7.15
C GLY A 118 -9.67 9.81 7.36
N LYS A 119 -8.49 9.66 7.98
CA LYS A 119 -7.54 10.76 8.25
C LYS A 119 -6.51 10.97 7.15
N THR A 120 -6.34 10.03 6.21
CA THR A 120 -5.24 10.08 5.24
C THR A 120 -5.48 11.14 4.17
N ARG A 121 -4.45 11.50 3.41
CA ARG A 121 -4.50 12.40 2.24
C ARG A 121 -3.47 11.91 1.23
N ARG A 122 -3.79 12.02 -0.06
CA ARG A 122 -2.92 11.52 -1.15
C ARG A 122 -1.52 12.14 -1.10
N GLN A 123 -1.43 13.44 -0.78
CA GLN A 123 -0.18 14.20 -0.80
C GLN A 123 0.72 13.92 0.42
N HIS A 124 0.21 13.26 1.46
CA HIS A 124 1.01 12.99 2.64
C HIS A 124 1.93 11.80 2.42
N LEU A 125 3.23 11.98 2.70
CA LEU A 125 4.27 10.93 2.63
C LEU A 125 3.93 9.67 3.44
N SER A 126 3.06 9.78 4.45
CA SER A 126 2.56 8.64 5.20
C SER A 126 1.73 7.66 4.37
N THR A 127 1.31 8.04 3.15
CA THR A 127 0.53 7.21 2.22
C THR A 127 1.35 6.70 1.02
N HIS A 128 2.62 7.11 0.93
CA HIS A 128 3.52 6.79 -0.16
C HIS A 128 4.38 5.59 0.21
N PHE A 129 4.37 4.56 -0.62
CA PHE A 129 5.09 3.31 -0.40
C PHE A 129 5.95 2.96 -1.60
N LEU A 130 7.17 2.49 -1.34
CA LEU A 130 8.04 1.95 -2.35
C LEU A 130 7.95 0.41 -2.30
N PRO A 131 7.39 -0.25 -3.32
CA PRO A 131 7.52 -1.70 -3.46
C PRO A 131 8.95 -2.03 -3.85
N MET A 132 9.57 -2.95 -3.13
CA MET A 132 10.90 -3.46 -3.49
C MET A 132 10.81 -4.96 -3.65
N LEU A 133 11.38 -5.46 -4.75
CA LEU A 133 11.53 -6.87 -5.00
C LEU A 133 12.39 -7.52 -3.91
N VAL A 134 11.93 -8.66 -3.43
CA VAL A 134 12.73 -9.55 -2.59
C VAL A 134 13.13 -10.73 -3.49
N SER A 135 14.43 -10.87 -3.72
CA SER A 135 15.02 -11.99 -4.47
C SER A 135 15.48 -13.09 -3.53
#